data_AF-A0A2T0QZN1-F1
#
_entry.id   AF-A0A2T0QZN1-F1
#
_cell.length_a   1.000
_cell.length_b   1.000
_cell.length_c   1.000
_cell.angle_alpha   90.00
_cell.angle_beta   90.00
_cell.angle_gamma   90.00
#
_symmetry.space_group_name_H-M   'P 1'
#
loop_
_entity.id
_entity.type
_entity.pdbx_description
1 polymer ?
#
loop_
_entity_poly.entity_id
_entity_poly.type
_entity_poly.pdbx_seq_one_letter_code
_entity_poly.pdbx_strand_id
1 'polypeptide(L)' 'MCFLRSGQADGLRCSTFGFSPQAQLDEASGLWPTSYALTPGATERAWEHVAELVARAAP' A
#
# COMPACT_ATOMS: atom_id res chain seq x y z
N MET A 1 7.97 5.66 -5.64
CA MET A 1 7.00 6.67 -5.14
C MET A 1 5.78 5.94 -4.62
N CYS A 2 5.23 6.32 -3.46
CA CYS A 2 3.96 5.78 -2.94
C CYS A 2 2.83 6.83 -3.04
N PHE A 3 1.58 6.37 -3.05
CA PHE A 3 0.40 7.23 -3.11
C PHE A 3 -0.74 6.66 -2.27
N LEU A 4 -1.64 7.54 -1.83
CA LEU A 4 -2.90 7.18 -1.18
C LEU A 4 -4.05 7.80 -1.97
N ARG A 5 -4.96 6.97 -2.45
CA ARG A 5 -6.24 7.41 -3.02
C ARG A 5 -7.34 7.17 -2.00
N SER A 6 -7.97 8.24 -1.54
CA SER A 6 -9.11 8.15 -0.63
C SER A 6 -10.28 7.47 -1.35
N GLY A 7 -10.75 6.35 -0.80
CA GLY A 7 -11.95 5.69 -1.32
C GLY A 7 -13.23 6.34 -0.82
N GLN A 8 -13.18 7.04 0.32
CA GLN A 8 -14.36 7.67 0.91
C GLN A 8 -14.94 8.78 0.04
N ALA A 9 -14.09 9.55 -0.66
CA ALA A 9 -14.53 10.56 -1.62
C ALA A 9 -15.27 9.95 -2.83
N ASP A 10 -14.95 8.70 -3.16
CA ASP A 10 -15.50 7.95 -4.29
C ASP A 10 -16.65 7.00 -3.85
N GLY A 11 -17.12 7.08 -2.59
CA GLY A 11 -18.16 6.19 -2.04
C GLY A 11 -17.71 4.74 -1.82
N LEU A 12 -16.40 4.48 -1.83
CA LEU A 12 -15.81 3.16 -1.68
C LEU A 12 -15.53 2.80 -0.22
N ARG A 13 -15.66 1.51 0.09
CA ARG A 13 -15.45 0.93 1.44
C ARG A 13 -14.01 1.09 1.97
N CYS A 14 -13.04 1.28 1.10
CA CYS A 14 -11.62 1.33 1.46
C CYS A 14 -10.87 2.33 0.60
N SER A 15 -9.85 2.96 1.19
CA SER A 15 -8.82 3.69 0.46
C SER A 15 -7.82 2.74 -0.18
N THR A 16 -7.13 3.18 -1.21
CA THR A 16 -6.06 2.40 -1.85
C THR A 16 -4.73 3.07 -1.58
N PHE A 17 -3.83 2.33 -0.93
CA PHE A 17 -2.43 2.71 -0.80
C PHE A 17 -1.60 1.92 -1.81
N GLY A 18 -0.77 2.58 -2.61
CA GLY A 18 -0.05 1.93 -3.69
C GLY A 18 1.36 2.46 -3.94
N PHE A 19 2.11 1.69 -4.72
CA PHE A 19 3.51 1.96 -5.10
C PHE A 19 3.67 2.01 -6.61
N SER A 20 4.58 2.87 -7.08
CA SER A 20 4.97 2.95 -8.48
C SER A 20 5.95 1.82 -8.88
N PRO A 21 6.07 1.48 -10.18
CA PRO A 21 7.05 0.49 -10.70
C PRO A 21 8.49 0.65 -10.23
N GLN A 22 8.90 1.85 -9.87
CA GLN A 22 10.25 2.15 -9.41
C GLN A 22 10.52 1.70 -7.96
N ALA A 23 9.51 1.22 -7.22
CA ALA A 23 9.64 0.83 -5.82
C ALA A 23 10.37 -0.51 -5.60
N GLN A 24 10.60 -1.31 -6.65
CA GLN A 24 11.40 -2.56 -6.60
C GLN A 24 11.01 -3.50 -5.45
N LEU A 25 9.70 -3.66 -5.20
CA LEU A 25 9.17 -4.52 -4.14
C LEU A 25 8.86 -5.95 -4.65
N ASP A 26 9.40 -6.32 -5.81
CA ASP A 26 9.20 -7.62 -6.43
C ASP A 26 9.65 -8.77 -5.50
N GLU A 27 8.79 -9.77 -5.32
CA GLU A 27 9.12 -10.96 -4.55
C GLU A 27 9.85 -11.99 -5.42
N ALA A 28 10.66 -12.86 -4.80
CA ALA A 28 11.36 -13.94 -5.49
C ALA A 28 10.42 -14.93 -6.20
N SER A 29 9.15 -14.97 -5.80
CA SER A 29 8.08 -15.75 -6.43
C SER A 29 7.60 -15.18 -7.77
N GLY A 30 8.01 -13.96 -8.12
CA GLY A 30 7.50 -13.21 -9.28
C GLY A 30 6.18 -12.48 -9.01
N LEU A 31 5.68 -12.50 -7.78
CA LEU A 31 4.53 -11.69 -7.38
C LEU A 31 5.00 -10.30 -6.91
N TRP A 32 4.26 -9.28 -7.29
CA TRP A 32 4.45 -7.93 -6.77
C TRP A 32 3.10 -7.29 -6.44
N PRO A 33 2.70 -7.27 -5.15
CA PRO A 33 1.50 -6.57 -4.73
C PRO A 33 1.78 -5.06 -4.66
N THR A 34 1.25 -4.34 -5.65
CA THR A 34 1.53 -2.90 -5.84
C THR A 34 0.51 -2.00 -5.14
N SER A 35 -0.64 -2.54 -4.73
CA SER A 35 -1.77 -1.80 -4.20
C SER A 35 -2.46 -2.57 -3.07
N TYR A 36 -2.77 -1.87 -1.99
CA TYR A 36 -3.35 -2.40 -0.76
C TYR A 36 -4.61 -1.62 -0.39
N ALA A 37 -5.67 -2.33 -0.03
CA ALA A 37 -6.92 -1.73 0.42
C ALA A 37 -6.88 -1.46 1.93
N LEU A 38 -7.08 -0.20 2.33
CA LEU A 38 -7.15 0.22 3.72
C LEU A 38 -8.59 0.61 4.06
N THR A 39 -9.21 -0.14 4.96
CA THR A 39 -10.56 0.15 5.46
C THR A 39 -10.51 1.20 6.58
N PRO A 40 -11.64 1.85 6.92
CA PRO A 40 -11.70 2.77 8.06
C PRO A 40 -11.31 2.16 9.41
N GLY A 41 -11.39 0.83 9.54
CA GLY A 41 -11.01 0.08 10.74
C GLY A 41 -9.61 -0.51 10.71
N ALA A 42 -8.69 0.03 9.89
CA ALA A 42 -7.30 -0.42 9.85
C ALA A 42 -6.66 -0.31 11.25
N THR A 43 -6.09 -1.42 11.72
CA THR A 43 -5.42 -1.49 13.03
C THR A 43 -3.96 -1.07 12.92
N GLU A 44 -3.29 -0.87 14.04
CA GLU A 44 -1.84 -0.60 14.09
C GLU A 44 -1.03 -1.62 13.28
N ARG A 45 -1.39 -2.91 13.33
CA ARG A 45 -0.75 -3.94 12.53
C ARG A 45 -0.78 -3.67 11.02
N ALA A 46 -1.87 -3.09 10.52
CA ALA A 46 -1.96 -2.72 9.11
C ALA A 46 -1.02 -1.55 8.77
N TRP A 47 -0.89 -0.59 9.70
CA TRP A 47 0.02 0.54 9.54
C TRP A 47 1.49 0.15 9.65
N GLU A 48 1.84 -0.75 10.58
CA GLU A 48 3.18 -1.35 10.68
C GLU A 48 3.57 -2.03 9.36
N HIS A 49 2.68 -2.83 8.78
CA HIS A 49 2.94 -3.47 7.50
C HIS A 49 3.13 -2.46 6.35
N VAL A 50 2.32 -1.41 6.30
CA VAL A 50 2.50 -0.31 5.34
C VAL A 50 3.85 0.38 5.54
N ALA A 51 4.26 0.62 6.79
CA ALA A 51 5.53 1.25 7.10
C ALA A 51 6.72 0.40 6.65
N GLU A 52 6.68 -0.92 6.84
CA GLU A 52 7.68 -1.86 6.33
C GLU A 52 7.79 -1.80 4.79
N LEU A 53 6.65 -1.77 4.09
CA LEU A 53 6.62 -1.66 2.64
C LEU A 53 7.21 -0.33 2.16
N VAL A 54 6.91 0.78 2.85
CA VAL A 54 7.49 2.09 2.55
C VAL A 54 8.99 2.10 2.78
N ALA A 55 9.47 1.51 3.87
CA ALA A 55 10.90 1.42 4.17
C ALA A 55 11.66 0.60 3.11
N ARG A 56 11.08 -0.52 2.65
CA ARG A 56 11.64 -1.33 1.55
C ARG A 56 11.65 -0.61 0.21
N ALA A 57 10.69 0.29 -0.02
CA ALA A 57 10.56 1.07 -1.25
C ALA A 57 11.37 2.37 -1.24
N ALA A 58 12.00 2.72 -0.11
CA ALA A 58 12.88 3.87 -0.01
C ALA A 58 14.26 3.54 -0.63
N PRO A 59 14.86 4.46 -1.39
CA PRO A 59 16.17 4.27 -2.01
C PRO A 59 17.31 4.17 -0.99
#